data_AF-A0A7K3PXW9-F1
#
_entry.id   AF-A0A7K3PXW9-F1
#
_cell.length_a   1.000
_cell.length_b   1.000
_cell.length_c   1.000
_cell.angle_alpha   90.00
_cell.angle_beta   90.00
_cell.angle_gamma   90.00
#
_symmetry.space_group_name_H-M   'P 1'
#
loop_
_entity.id
_entity.type
_entity.pdbx_description
1 polymer ?
#
loop_
_entity_poly.entity_id
_entity_poly.type
_entity_poly.pdbx_seq_one_letter_code
_entity_poly.pdbx_strand_id
1 'polypeptide(L)'
;MKNLQQITLILSALATGLMAGLFAAFAYSVMPGLAHSSDRTFVEAMQNINKAILNPVFMLPFMAAVPLLGLATVLAWRGHGRAALPWLIAALVLYLLAFVITSGLNVPLNDQLAKAGNPEHIKDPAAVRDEFESTWVAWNIVRALLHTAAFGCLLWTLIVFGAHRTQETAAAAVLTPRPLAAEQPDSGIRPGPAPVPGSPAAQAGPTPQGRQAPWTGGPRQ
;
A
#
# COMPACT_ATOMS: atom_id res chain seq x y z
N MET A 1 -7.43 18.91 1.36
CA MET A 1 -7.24 18.08 0.15
C MET A 1 -6.00 17.17 0.22
N LYS A 2 -4.82 17.64 0.65
CA LYS A 2 -3.59 16.83 0.65
C LYS A 2 -3.67 15.54 1.49
N ASN A 3 -4.22 15.60 2.71
CA ASN A 3 -4.36 14.41 3.57
C ASN A 3 -5.34 13.38 2.99
N LEU A 4 -6.43 13.85 2.38
CA LEU A 4 -7.39 12.99 1.69
C LEU A 4 -6.72 12.24 0.54
N GLN A 5 -5.98 12.95 -0.33
CA GLN A 5 -5.24 12.32 -1.44
C GLN A 5 -4.25 11.26 -0.94
N GLN A 6 -3.51 11.55 0.13
CA GLN A 6 -2.57 10.59 0.72
C GLN A 6 -3.28 9.33 1.23
N ILE A 7 -4.37 9.48 1.97
CA ILE A 7 -5.17 8.34 2.46
C ILE A 7 -5.72 7.54 1.27
N THR A 8 -6.27 8.20 0.25
CA THR A 8 -6.78 7.54 -0.95
C THR A 8 -5.68 6.75 -1.67
N LEU A 9 -4.48 7.30 -1.81
CA LEU A 9 -3.34 6.61 -2.43
C LEU A 9 -2.92 5.37 -1.63
N ILE A 10 -2.83 5.48 -0.30
CA ILE A 10 -2.50 4.34 0.57
C ILE A 10 -3.55 3.24 0.44
N LEU A 11 -4.83 3.59 0.54
CA LEU A 11 -5.93 2.63 0.40
C LEU A 11 -5.97 2.01 -1.01
N SER A 12 -5.70 2.79 -2.06
CA SER A 12 -5.59 2.29 -3.44
C SER A 12 -4.46 1.27 -3.57
N ALA A 13 -3.29 1.57 -2.99
CA ALA A 13 -2.13 0.70 -3.02
C ALA A 13 -2.36 -0.60 -2.25
N LEU A 14 -2.99 -0.53 -1.06
CA LEU A 14 -3.34 -1.71 -0.27
C LEU A 14 -4.34 -2.60 -1.03
N ALA A 15 -5.44 -2.03 -1.52
CA ALA A 15 -6.45 -2.79 -2.26
C ALA A 15 -5.88 -3.43 -3.53
N THR A 16 -5.11 -2.68 -4.32
CA THR A 16 -4.49 -3.17 -5.55
C THR A 16 -3.40 -4.21 -5.28
N GLY A 17 -2.59 -4.00 -4.23
CA GLY A 17 -1.54 -4.93 -3.82
C GLY A 17 -2.10 -6.27 -3.35
N LEU A 18 -3.21 -6.26 -2.59
CA LEU A 18 -3.91 -7.50 -2.21
C LEU A 18 -4.39 -8.27 -3.45
N MET A 19 -4.93 -7.59 -4.46
CA MET A 19 -5.38 -8.24 -5.70
C MET A 19 -4.20 -8.75 -6.53
N ALA A 20 -3.13 -7.96 -6.68
CA ALA A 20 -1.92 -8.39 -7.36
C ALA A 20 -1.34 -9.66 -6.71
N GLY A 21 -1.22 -9.68 -5.39
CA GLY A 21 -0.76 -10.84 -4.63
C GLY A 21 -1.65 -12.06 -4.81
N LEU A 22 -2.97 -11.89 -4.71
CA LEU A 22 -3.94 -12.99 -4.89
C LEU A 22 -3.82 -13.64 -6.27
N PHE A 23 -3.90 -12.86 -7.35
CA PHE A 23 -3.85 -13.42 -8.71
C PHE A 23 -2.48 -14.00 -9.05
N ALA A 24 -1.40 -13.38 -8.57
CA ALA A 24 -0.05 -13.90 -8.75
C ALA A 24 0.14 -15.24 -8.01
N ALA A 25 -0.32 -15.35 -6.76
CA ALA A 25 -0.27 -16.60 -6.01
C ALA A 25 -1.01 -17.73 -6.73
N PHE A 26 -2.16 -17.44 -7.34
CA PHE A 26 -2.84 -18.41 -8.19
C PHE A 26 -2.03 -18.81 -9.42
N ALA A 27 -1.34 -17.86 -10.04
CA ALA A 27 -0.55 -18.11 -11.25
C ALA A 27 0.70 -18.96 -10.99
N TYR A 28 1.50 -18.65 -9.97
CA TYR A 28 2.79 -19.32 -9.76
C TYR A 28 2.78 -20.43 -8.70
N SER A 29 1.72 -20.56 -7.90
CA SER A 29 1.68 -21.54 -6.81
C SER A 29 0.41 -22.40 -6.82
N VAL A 30 -0.78 -21.80 -6.70
CA VAL A 30 -2.01 -22.58 -6.48
C VAL A 30 -2.34 -23.43 -7.70
N MET A 31 -2.42 -22.84 -8.90
CA MET A 31 -2.76 -23.61 -10.10
C MET A 31 -1.67 -24.62 -10.47
N PRO A 32 -0.37 -24.29 -10.45
CA PRO A 32 0.68 -25.30 -10.63
C PRO A 32 0.61 -26.42 -9.59
N GLY A 33 0.28 -26.14 -8.33
CA GLY A 33 0.09 -27.16 -7.30
C GLY A 33 -1.11 -28.08 -7.59
N LEU A 34 -2.25 -27.49 -7.93
CA LEU A 34 -3.46 -28.23 -8.33
C LEU A 34 -3.25 -29.03 -9.62
N ALA A 35 -2.37 -28.57 -10.52
CA ALA A 35 -2.08 -29.28 -11.76
C ALA A 35 -1.54 -30.71 -11.54
N HIS A 36 -0.86 -30.94 -10.40
CA HIS A 36 -0.35 -32.25 -9.99
C HIS A 36 -1.39 -33.15 -9.32
N SER A 37 -2.62 -32.66 -9.11
CA SER A 37 -3.71 -33.44 -8.54
C SER A 37 -4.46 -34.24 -9.62
N SER A 38 -5.24 -35.24 -9.19
CA SER A 38 -6.18 -35.92 -10.07
C SER A 38 -7.24 -34.95 -10.61
N ASP A 39 -7.83 -35.25 -11.77
CA ASP A 39 -8.82 -34.35 -12.40
C ASP A 39 -10.04 -34.10 -11.51
N ARG A 40 -10.49 -35.14 -10.79
CA ARG A 40 -11.60 -35.02 -9.84
C ARG A 40 -11.24 -34.09 -8.69
N THR A 41 -10.05 -34.25 -8.11
CA THR A 41 -9.56 -33.38 -7.03
C THR A 41 -9.40 -31.94 -7.52
N PHE A 42 -8.90 -31.73 -8.73
CA PHE A 42 -8.80 -30.41 -9.34
C PHE A 42 -10.17 -29.74 -9.47
N VAL A 43 -11.14 -30.44 -10.07
CA VAL A 43 -12.51 -29.91 -10.30
C VAL A 43 -13.17 -29.59 -8.97
N GLU A 44 -13.10 -30.49 -8.00
CA GLU A 44 -13.64 -30.29 -6.66
C GLU A 44 -13.00 -29.07 -5.97
N ALA A 45 -11.67 -29.01 -5.94
CA ALA A 45 -10.94 -27.91 -5.33
C ALA A 45 -11.30 -26.57 -5.97
N MET A 46 -11.31 -26.49 -7.30
CA MET A 46 -11.65 -25.27 -8.01
C MET A 46 -13.11 -24.86 -7.82
N GLN A 47 -14.07 -25.79 -7.82
CA GLN A 47 -15.46 -25.46 -7.48
C GLN A 47 -15.59 -24.92 -6.05
N ASN A 48 -14.89 -25.52 -5.08
CA ASN A 48 -14.92 -25.08 -3.68
C ASN A 48 -14.26 -23.71 -3.49
N ILE A 49 -13.10 -23.49 -4.13
CA ILE A 49 -12.41 -22.19 -4.14
C ILE A 49 -13.30 -21.10 -4.76
N ASN A 50 -13.93 -21.38 -5.91
CA ASN A 50 -14.80 -20.43 -6.60
C ASN A 50 -16.03 -20.04 -5.76
N LYS A 51 -16.55 -20.95 -4.94
CA LYS A 51 -17.61 -20.64 -3.96
C LYS A 51 -17.06 -19.81 -2.80
N ALA A 52 -15.93 -20.24 -2.22
CA ALA A 52 -15.36 -19.62 -1.03
C ALA A 52 -14.85 -18.19 -1.27
N ILE A 53 -14.35 -17.88 -2.47
CA ILE A 53 -13.81 -16.56 -2.80
C ILE A 53 -14.90 -15.46 -2.83
N LEU A 54 -16.16 -15.82 -3.05
CA LEU A 54 -17.29 -14.89 -3.04
C LEU A 54 -17.71 -14.52 -1.62
N ASN A 55 -16.83 -13.82 -0.91
CA ASN A 55 -17.04 -13.36 0.46
C ASN A 55 -16.67 -11.86 0.62
N PRO A 56 -17.16 -11.18 1.67
CA PRO A 56 -16.91 -9.75 1.88
C PRO A 56 -15.42 -9.36 1.98
N VAL A 57 -14.56 -10.24 2.50
CA VAL A 57 -13.12 -9.96 2.68
C VAL A 57 -12.40 -9.86 1.33
N PHE A 58 -12.82 -10.65 0.34
CA PHE A 58 -12.35 -10.50 -1.05
C PHE A 58 -13.06 -9.35 -1.78
N MET A 59 -14.39 -9.28 -1.66
CA MET A 59 -15.21 -8.28 -2.36
C MET A 59 -14.80 -6.85 -2.03
N LEU A 60 -14.45 -6.56 -0.78
CA LEU A 60 -14.10 -5.22 -0.33
C LEU A 60 -12.89 -4.64 -1.09
N PRO A 61 -11.67 -5.22 -1.04
CA PRO A 61 -10.52 -4.67 -1.78
C PRO A 61 -10.70 -4.78 -3.31
N PHE A 62 -11.38 -5.82 -3.81
CA PHE A 62 -11.61 -5.98 -5.24
C PHE A 62 -12.53 -4.89 -5.82
N MET A 63 -13.63 -4.57 -5.13
CA MET A 63 -14.56 -3.52 -5.57
C MET A 63 -14.07 -2.11 -5.21
N ALA A 64 -13.43 -1.93 -4.05
CA ALA A 64 -13.01 -0.60 -3.58
C ALA A 64 -11.87 0.00 -4.39
N ALA A 65 -11.02 -0.82 -5.03
CA ALA A 65 -9.88 -0.33 -5.79
C ALA A 65 -10.27 0.63 -6.92
N VAL A 66 -11.35 0.34 -7.67
CA VAL A 66 -11.80 1.18 -8.80
C VAL A 66 -12.20 2.60 -8.35
N PRO A 67 -13.14 2.80 -7.40
CA PRO A 67 -13.49 4.15 -6.94
C PRO A 67 -12.32 4.84 -6.23
N LEU A 68 -11.46 4.12 -5.52
CA LEU A 68 -10.26 4.69 -4.90
C LEU A 68 -9.27 5.21 -5.95
N LEU A 69 -9.00 4.43 -7.01
CA LEU A 69 -8.15 4.84 -8.13
C LEU A 69 -8.76 6.02 -8.90
N GLY A 70 -10.07 6.01 -9.13
CA GLY A 70 -10.80 7.12 -9.74
C GLY A 70 -10.70 8.39 -8.89
N LEU A 71 -10.93 8.29 -7.60
CA LEU A 71 -10.81 9.43 -6.67
C LEU A 71 -9.37 9.95 -6.61
N ALA A 72 -8.37 9.08 -6.52
CA ALA A 72 -6.96 9.46 -6.53
C ALA A 72 -6.60 10.23 -7.81
N THR A 73 -7.09 9.76 -8.96
CA THR A 73 -6.89 10.40 -10.27
C THR A 73 -7.52 11.80 -10.31
N VAL A 74 -8.78 11.94 -9.86
CA VAL A 74 -9.47 13.24 -9.81
C VAL A 74 -8.77 14.21 -8.86
N LEU A 75 -8.36 13.75 -7.67
CA LEU A 75 -7.64 14.58 -6.70
C LEU A 75 -6.28 15.03 -7.24
N ALA A 76 -5.56 14.15 -7.94
CA ALA A 76 -4.29 14.49 -8.58
C ALA A 76 -4.46 15.51 -9.71
N TRP A 77 -5.53 15.40 -10.49
CA TRP A 77 -5.83 16.32 -11.59
C TRP A 77 -6.21 17.73 -11.12
N ARG A 78 -7.04 17.83 -10.07
CA ARG A 78 -7.50 19.11 -9.51
C ARG A 78 -6.52 19.75 -8.51
N GLY A 79 -5.53 18.99 -8.06
CA GLY A 79 -4.59 19.39 -7.02
C GLY A 79 -3.13 19.47 -7.47
N HIS A 80 -2.22 19.26 -6.51
CA HIS A 80 -0.76 19.36 -6.70
C HIS A 80 -0.13 18.05 -7.21
N GLY A 81 -0.95 17.08 -7.63
CA GLY A 81 -0.51 15.72 -8.00
C GLY A 81 -0.30 15.50 -9.50
N ARG A 82 -0.22 16.56 -10.32
CA ARG A 82 -0.23 16.43 -11.79
C ARG A 82 0.91 15.58 -12.34
N ALA A 83 2.08 15.62 -11.72
CA ALA A 83 3.22 14.78 -12.12
C ALA A 83 2.97 13.27 -11.92
N ALA A 84 2.11 12.90 -10.97
CA ALA A 84 1.72 11.52 -10.73
C ALA A 84 0.52 11.06 -11.59
N LEU A 85 -0.14 11.99 -12.28
CA LEU A 85 -1.39 11.73 -12.99
C LEU A 85 -1.27 10.65 -14.09
N PRO A 86 -0.21 10.60 -14.93
CA PRO A 86 -0.07 9.54 -15.94
C PRO A 86 -0.03 8.14 -15.33
N TRP A 87 0.65 7.99 -14.19
CA TRP A 87 0.78 6.72 -13.48
C TRP A 87 -0.53 6.29 -12.81
N LEU A 88 -1.31 7.24 -12.29
CA LEU A 88 -2.65 6.97 -11.76
C LEU A 88 -3.63 6.54 -12.84
N ILE A 89 -3.61 7.21 -14.00
CA ILE A 89 -4.44 6.82 -15.15
C ILE A 89 -4.04 5.41 -15.62
N ALA A 90 -2.74 5.15 -15.77
CA ALA A 90 -2.24 3.82 -16.13
C ALA A 90 -2.70 2.75 -15.13
N ALA A 91 -2.56 2.99 -13.82
CA ALA A 91 -3.02 2.07 -12.78
C ALA A 91 -4.53 1.81 -12.87
N LEU A 92 -5.34 2.84 -13.06
CA LEU A 92 -6.79 2.71 -13.21
C LEU A 92 -7.17 1.89 -14.45
N VAL A 93 -6.58 2.19 -15.60
CA VAL A 93 -6.85 1.47 -16.86
C VAL A 93 -6.44 0.00 -16.73
N LEU A 94 -5.24 -0.28 -16.23
CA LEU A 94 -4.76 -1.65 -16.04
C LEU A 94 -5.67 -2.44 -15.09
N TYR A 95 -6.10 -1.82 -13.99
CA TYR A 95 -7.03 -2.44 -13.06
C TYR A 95 -8.39 -2.74 -13.72
N LEU A 96 -8.95 -1.79 -14.47
CA LEU A 96 -10.22 -1.97 -15.19
C LEU A 96 -10.13 -3.06 -16.26
N LEU A 97 -9.02 -3.17 -16.98
CA LEU A 97 -8.80 -4.25 -17.94
C LEU A 97 -8.80 -5.62 -17.23
N ALA A 98 -8.11 -5.75 -16.11
CA ALA A 98 -8.10 -6.98 -15.32
C ALA A 98 -9.49 -7.30 -14.73
N PHE A 99 -10.24 -6.28 -14.34
CA PHE A 99 -11.63 -6.41 -13.89
C PHE A 99 -12.54 -6.95 -15.00
N VAL A 100 -12.43 -6.41 -16.21
CA VAL A 100 -13.20 -6.87 -17.38
C VAL A 100 -12.83 -8.31 -17.75
N ILE A 101 -11.55 -8.69 -17.69
CA ILE A 101 -11.13 -10.08 -17.88
C ILE A 101 -11.75 -10.98 -16.80
N THR A 102 -11.79 -10.51 -15.55
CA THR A 102 -12.40 -11.27 -14.45
C THR A 102 -13.88 -11.53 -14.69
N SER A 103 -14.67 -10.49 -14.95
CA SER A 103 -16.12 -10.62 -15.13
C SER A 103 -16.52 -11.22 -16.47
N GLY A 104 -15.74 -10.99 -17.53
CA GLY A 104 -16.06 -11.40 -18.89
C GLY A 104 -15.49 -12.76 -19.30
N LEU A 105 -14.47 -13.27 -18.61
CA LEU A 105 -13.79 -14.53 -18.98
C LEU A 105 -13.70 -15.49 -17.79
N ASN A 106 -13.03 -15.10 -16.70
CA ASN A 106 -12.80 -16.02 -15.59
C ASN A 106 -14.08 -16.39 -14.83
N VAL A 107 -14.99 -15.45 -14.59
CA VAL A 107 -16.28 -15.73 -13.93
C VAL A 107 -17.16 -16.67 -14.80
N PRO A 108 -17.34 -16.43 -16.11
CA PRO A 108 -18.04 -17.38 -16.97
C PRO A 108 -17.42 -18.78 -17.01
N LEU A 109 -16.10 -18.90 -16.97
CA LEU A 109 -15.42 -20.20 -16.85
C LEU A 109 -15.73 -20.86 -15.51
N ASN A 110 -15.73 -20.10 -14.41
CA ASN A 110 -16.09 -20.60 -13.09
C ASN A 110 -17.54 -21.10 -13.04
N ASP A 111 -18.47 -20.38 -13.68
CA ASP A 111 -19.88 -20.76 -13.76
C ASP A 111 -20.07 -22.03 -14.60
N GLN A 112 -19.29 -22.19 -15.68
CA GLN A 112 -19.28 -23.42 -16.48
C GLN A 112 -18.77 -24.62 -15.65
N LEU A 113 -17.67 -24.43 -14.92
CA LEU A 113 -17.13 -25.46 -14.03
C LEU A 113 -18.15 -25.85 -12.94
N ALA A 114 -18.88 -24.88 -12.39
CA ALA A 114 -19.94 -25.14 -11.41
C ALA A 114 -21.12 -25.93 -12.01
N LYS A 115 -21.47 -25.68 -13.27
CA LYS A 115 -22.55 -26.39 -14.00
C LYS A 115 -22.23 -27.86 -14.29
N ALA A 116 -20.96 -28.27 -14.21
CA ALA A 116 -20.57 -29.68 -14.33
C ALA A 116 -21.16 -30.57 -13.21
N GLY A 117 -21.66 -29.98 -12.11
CA GLY A 117 -22.37 -30.68 -11.06
C GLY A 117 -21.46 -31.19 -9.93
N ASN A 118 -21.97 -32.13 -9.12
CA ASN A 118 -21.23 -32.71 -7.99
C ASN A 118 -19.99 -33.47 -8.53
N PRO A 119 -18.76 -33.10 -8.14
CA PRO A 119 -17.54 -33.77 -8.56
C PRO A 119 -17.54 -35.27 -8.38
N GLU A 120 -18.25 -35.84 -7.38
CA GLU A 120 -18.37 -37.29 -7.17
C GLU A 120 -19.17 -38.01 -8.26
N HIS A 121 -20.13 -37.31 -8.88
CA HIS A 121 -21.03 -37.87 -9.88
C HIS A 121 -20.62 -37.55 -11.33
N ILE A 122 -19.55 -36.79 -11.54
CA ILE A 122 -19.02 -36.51 -12.87
C ILE A 122 -18.43 -37.81 -13.45
N LYS A 123 -18.96 -38.20 -14.62
CA LYS A 123 -18.54 -39.40 -15.35
C LYS A 123 -17.12 -39.26 -15.93
N ASP A 124 -16.82 -38.09 -16.48
CA ASP A 124 -15.53 -37.77 -17.09
C ASP A 124 -14.99 -36.41 -16.55
N PRO A 125 -14.28 -36.43 -15.40
CA PRO A 125 -13.71 -35.21 -14.84
C PRO A 125 -12.53 -34.67 -15.65
N ALA A 126 -11.88 -35.49 -16.48
CA ALA A 126 -10.78 -35.06 -17.34
C ALA A 126 -11.29 -34.10 -18.42
N ALA A 127 -12.40 -34.45 -19.09
CA ALA A 127 -13.02 -33.56 -20.09
C ALA A 127 -13.43 -32.20 -19.50
N VAL A 128 -14.01 -32.19 -18.28
CA VAL A 128 -14.39 -30.96 -17.58
C VAL A 128 -13.16 -30.10 -17.26
N ARG A 129 -12.06 -30.74 -16.86
CA ARG A 129 -10.80 -30.05 -16.56
C ARG A 129 -10.17 -29.47 -17.82
N ASP A 130 -10.14 -30.22 -18.92
CA ASP A 130 -9.56 -29.80 -20.20
C ASP A 130 -10.23 -28.55 -20.77
N GLU A 131 -11.56 -28.45 -20.63
CA GLU A 131 -12.34 -27.27 -21.03
C GLU A 131 -12.08 -26.02 -20.16
N PHE A 132 -11.56 -26.22 -18.94
CA PHE A 132 -11.43 -25.15 -17.95
C PHE A 132 -9.98 -24.70 -17.71
N GLU A 133 -9.07 -25.62 -17.37
CA GLU A 133 -7.80 -25.30 -16.69
C GLU A 133 -6.91 -24.38 -17.52
N SER A 134 -6.59 -24.78 -18.76
CA SER A 134 -5.63 -24.05 -19.60
C SER A 134 -6.08 -22.62 -19.88
N THR A 135 -7.34 -22.45 -20.29
CA THR A 135 -7.96 -21.15 -20.57
C THR A 135 -8.04 -20.29 -19.31
N TRP A 136 -8.48 -20.88 -18.19
CA TRP A 136 -8.59 -20.15 -16.93
C TRP A 136 -7.23 -19.67 -16.43
N VAL A 137 -6.22 -20.54 -16.47
CA VAL A 137 -4.83 -20.24 -16.05
C VAL A 137 -4.23 -19.14 -16.92
N ALA A 138 -4.38 -19.23 -18.24
CA ALA A 138 -3.88 -18.21 -19.17
C ALA A 138 -4.44 -16.81 -18.84
N TRP A 139 -5.75 -16.71 -18.67
CA TRP A 139 -6.38 -15.42 -18.32
C TRP A 139 -6.07 -14.99 -16.88
N ASN A 140 -5.86 -15.93 -15.95
CA ASN A 140 -5.38 -15.60 -14.61
C ASN A 140 -3.97 -15.00 -14.62
N ILE A 141 -3.06 -15.52 -15.45
CA ILE A 141 -1.72 -14.95 -15.62
C ILE A 141 -1.82 -13.51 -16.15
N VAL A 142 -2.67 -13.26 -17.15
CA VAL A 142 -2.91 -11.89 -17.66
C VAL A 142 -3.42 -10.98 -16.54
N ARG A 143 -4.40 -11.42 -15.74
CA ARG A 143 -4.89 -10.64 -14.58
C ARG A 143 -3.78 -10.36 -13.57
N ALA A 144 -2.94 -11.35 -13.26
CA ALA A 144 -1.83 -11.20 -12.33
C ALA A 144 -0.84 -10.13 -12.83
N LEU A 145 -0.47 -10.17 -14.12
CA LEU A 145 0.42 -9.19 -14.73
C LEU A 145 -0.21 -7.78 -14.72
N LEU A 146 -1.48 -7.65 -15.09
CA LEU A 146 -2.18 -6.35 -15.11
C LEU A 146 -2.29 -5.74 -13.71
N HIS A 147 -2.71 -6.51 -12.69
CA HIS A 147 -2.77 -6.02 -11.31
C HIS A 147 -1.40 -5.71 -10.74
N THR A 148 -0.37 -6.51 -11.06
CA THR A 148 1.02 -6.25 -10.63
C THR A 148 1.55 -4.97 -11.27
N ALA A 149 1.30 -4.74 -12.56
CA ALA A 149 1.67 -3.51 -13.24
C ALA A 149 0.92 -2.30 -12.65
N ALA A 150 -0.39 -2.43 -12.40
CA ALA A 150 -1.18 -1.38 -11.74
C ALA A 150 -0.63 -1.04 -10.35
N PHE A 151 -0.25 -2.06 -9.58
CA PHE A 151 0.38 -1.88 -8.27
C PHE A 151 1.74 -1.18 -8.40
N GLY A 152 2.58 -1.57 -9.37
CA GLY A 152 3.84 -0.90 -9.67
C GLY A 152 3.66 0.59 -10.00
N CYS A 153 2.66 0.94 -10.82
CA CYS A 153 2.30 2.32 -11.12
C CYS A 153 1.88 3.11 -9.85
N LEU A 154 1.17 2.46 -8.91
CA LEU A 154 0.80 3.07 -7.63
C LEU A 154 2.00 3.27 -6.69
N LEU A 155 2.92 2.31 -6.63
CA LEU A 155 4.16 2.47 -5.87
C LEU A 155 4.98 3.64 -6.42
N TRP A 156 5.10 3.75 -7.74
CA TRP A 156 5.77 4.88 -8.38
C TRP A 156 5.04 6.21 -8.13
N THR A 157 3.71 6.19 -8.16
CA THR A 157 2.86 7.35 -7.80
C THR A 157 3.17 7.84 -6.39
N LEU A 158 3.30 6.94 -5.41
CA LEU A 158 3.62 7.30 -4.03
C LEU A 158 5.00 7.95 -3.91
N ILE A 159 6.00 7.46 -4.65
CA ILE A 159 7.35 8.05 -4.71
C ILE A 159 7.29 9.47 -5.29
N VAL A 160 6.68 9.64 -6.47
CA VAL A 160 6.56 10.95 -7.14
C VAL A 160 5.78 11.94 -6.28
N PHE A 161 4.66 11.51 -5.71
CA PHE A 161 3.84 12.36 -4.84
C PHE A 161 4.58 12.77 -3.55
N GLY A 162 5.33 11.85 -2.95
CA GLY A 162 6.17 12.12 -1.78
C GLY A 162 7.27 13.14 -2.06
N ALA A 163 7.97 13.01 -3.20
CA ALA A 163 9.03 13.92 -3.61
C ALA A 163 8.54 15.36 -3.85
N HIS A 164 7.35 15.54 -4.44
CA HIS A 164 6.79 16.88 -4.63
C HIS A 164 6.41 17.55 -3.30
N ARG A 165 5.93 16.77 -2.31
CA ARG A 165 5.59 17.32 -1.00
C ARG A 165 6.80 17.84 -0.22
N THR A 166 7.93 17.15 -0.28
CA THR A 166 9.16 17.59 0.40
C THR A 166 9.71 18.87 -0.23
N GLN A 167 9.67 18.96 -1.56
CA GLN A 167 10.07 20.17 -2.29
C GLN A 167 9.19 21.39 -1.94
N GLU A 168 7.86 21.24 -1.92
CA GLU A 168 6.94 22.31 -1.51
C GLU A 168 7.20 22.78 -0.07
N THR A 169 7.44 21.83 0.85
CA THR A 169 7.68 22.14 2.26
C THR A 169 9.01 22.88 2.46
N ALA A 170 10.06 22.44 1.75
CA ALA A 170 11.36 23.12 1.76
C ALA A 170 11.28 24.52 1.16
N ALA A 171 10.58 24.70 0.05
CA ALA A 171 10.37 26.01 -0.58
C ALA A 171 9.59 26.97 0.34
N ALA A 172 8.56 26.47 1.02
CA ALA A 172 7.81 27.27 2.00
C ALA A 172 8.69 27.70 3.18
N ALA A 173 9.55 26.82 3.71
CA ALA A 173 10.46 27.13 4.80
C ALA A 173 11.47 28.22 4.42
N VAL A 174 11.97 28.25 3.18
CA VAL A 174 12.86 29.31 2.67
C VAL A 174 12.16 30.66 2.57
N LEU A 175 10.89 30.67 2.19
CA LEU A 175 10.09 31.89 2.00
C LEU A 175 9.49 32.45 3.30
N THR A 176 9.55 31.70 4.40
CA THR A 176 9.05 32.17 5.70
C THR A 176 10.12 33.07 6.31
N PRO A 177 9.86 34.38 6.53
CA PRO A 177 10.86 35.27 7.11
C PRO A 177 11.30 34.72 8.46
N ARG A 178 12.61 34.57 8.66
CA ARG A 178 13.17 34.27 9.98
C ARG A 178 12.66 35.37 10.91
N PRO A 179 12.07 35.05 12.09
CA PRO A 179 11.69 36.08 13.04
C PRO A 179 12.92 36.98 13.21
N LEU A 180 12.77 38.27 12.92
CA LEU A 180 13.76 39.25 13.33
C LEU A 180 14.00 38.94 14.79
N ALA A 181 15.21 38.51 15.13
CA ALA A 181 15.60 38.39 16.52
C ALA A 181 15.19 39.72 17.12
N ALA A 182 14.21 39.71 18.02
CA ALA A 182 13.86 40.91 18.75
C ALA A 182 15.19 41.40 19.29
N GLU A 183 15.65 42.57 18.81
CA GLU A 183 16.79 43.23 19.41
C GLU A 183 16.50 43.21 20.89
N GLN A 184 17.26 42.42 21.64
CA GLN A 184 17.23 42.53 23.09
C GLN A 184 17.54 43.99 23.33
N PRO A 185 16.62 44.77 23.93
CA PRO A 185 16.92 46.17 24.22
C PRO A 185 18.21 46.16 25.02
N ASP A 186 19.21 46.89 24.50
CA ASP A 186 20.51 47.07 25.12
C ASP A 186 20.27 47.41 26.59
N SER A 187 20.38 46.40 27.45
CA SER A 187 20.22 46.59 28.88
C SER A 187 21.46 47.37 29.25
N GLY A 188 21.33 48.70 29.32
CA GLY A 188 22.40 49.69 29.51
C GLY A 188 23.16 49.58 30.83
N ILE A 189 23.46 48.37 31.26
CA ILE A 189 24.37 48.02 32.33
C ILE A 189 25.77 48.18 31.74
N ARG A 190 26.31 49.40 31.89
CA ARG A 190 27.76 49.60 31.79
C ARG A 190 28.44 48.57 32.70
N PRO A 191 29.48 47.86 32.23
CA PRO A 191 30.26 47.02 33.12
C PRO A 191 30.80 47.89 34.26
N GLY A 192 30.46 47.52 35.50
CA GLY A 192 31.02 48.15 36.69
C GLY A 192 32.55 48.02 36.71
N PRO A 193 33.27 48.89 37.44
CA PRO A 193 34.73 48.85 37.48
C PRO A 193 35.23 47.48 37.94
N ALA A 194 36.36 47.06 37.36
CA ALA A 194 36.98 45.77 37.64
C ALA A 194 37.24 45.57 39.15
N PRO A 195 37.14 44.33 39.68
CA PRO A 195 37.35 44.08 41.09
C PRO A 195 38.79 44.38 41.50
N VAL A 196 38.94 45.10 42.61
CA VAL A 196 40.24 45.34 43.27
C VAL A 196 40.76 44.00 43.82
N PRO A 197 42.03 43.62 43.60
CA PRO A 197 42.58 42.38 44.16
C PRO A 197 42.75 42.54 45.68
N GLY A 198 42.12 41.67 46.47
CA GLY A 198 42.46 41.52 47.90
C GLY A 198 41.31 41.48 48.91
N SER A 199 40.23 40.72 48.69
CA SER A 199 39.35 40.33 49.81
C SER A 199 38.92 38.86 49.78
N PRO A 200 38.80 38.22 50.96
CA PRO A 200 38.87 36.76 51.08
C PRO A 200 37.54 36.09 50.73
N ALA A 201 37.67 34.92 50.10
CA ALA A 201 36.60 34.03 49.70
C ALA A 201 35.69 33.59 50.86
N ALA A 202 34.37 33.68 50.65
CA ALA A 202 33.38 32.93 51.40
C ALA A 202 32.98 31.69 50.59
N GLN A 203 33.27 30.52 51.15
CA GLN A 203 32.96 29.20 50.62
C GLN A 203 31.49 28.83 50.85
N ALA A 204 30.83 28.30 49.82
CA ALA A 204 29.70 27.36 49.87
C ALA A 204 29.51 26.89 48.42
N GLY A 205 29.50 25.63 48.00
CA GLY A 205 29.23 24.32 48.57
C GLY A 205 28.62 23.51 47.39
N PRO A 206 29.00 22.25 47.11
CA PRO A 206 28.65 21.59 45.85
C PRO A 206 27.27 20.91 45.91
N THR A 207 26.52 20.93 44.81
CA THR A 207 25.33 20.09 44.62
C THR A 207 25.23 19.62 43.15
N PRO A 208 24.58 18.47 42.87
CA PRO A 208 25.29 17.33 42.30
C PRO A 208 24.79 16.92 40.91
N GLN A 209 25.65 16.19 40.19
CA GLN A 209 25.38 15.56 38.91
C GLN A 209 24.19 14.58 38.98
N GLY A 210 23.19 14.82 38.13
CA GLY A 210 22.05 13.95 37.89
C GLY A 210 22.49 12.63 37.25
N ARG A 211 22.19 11.54 37.96
CA ARG A 211 22.59 10.16 37.70
C ARG A 211 21.76 9.56 36.56
N GLN A 212 22.42 8.92 35.60
CA GLN A 212 21.80 8.07 34.58
C GLN A 212 21.20 6.81 35.23
N ALA A 213 19.98 6.43 34.86
CA ALA A 213 19.33 5.20 35.29
C ALA A 213 19.64 4.05 34.30
N PRO A 214 20.00 2.83 34.76
CA PRO A 214 20.13 1.68 33.88
C PRO A 214 18.79 0.98 33.67
N TRP A 215 18.51 0.64 32.41
CA TRP A 215 17.45 -0.26 31.97
C TRP A 215 17.65 -1.69 32.53
N THR A 216 16.65 -2.23 33.23
CA THR A 216 16.57 -3.65 33.60
C THR A 216 15.38 -4.30 32.91
N GLY A 217 15.62 -4.92 31.75
CA GLY A 217 14.66 -5.78 31.06
C GLY A 217 15.17 -7.22 31.05
N GLY A 218 14.73 -8.04 32.01
CA GLY A 218 14.91 -9.49 31.97
C GLY A 218 13.66 -10.17 31.41
N PRO A 219 13.79 -11.30 30.68
CA PRO A 219 12.64 -12.05 30.18
C PRO A 219 12.05 -12.95 31.27
N ARG A 220 10.71 -13.05 31.32
CA ARG A 220 10.00 -14.13 32.02
C ARG A 220 9.15 -14.91 31.00
N GLN A 221 9.51 -16.19 30.92
CA GLN A 221 8.74 -17.41 30.56
C GLN A 221 7.72 -17.33 29.44
#